data_AF-A0A7C1AK63-F1
#
_entry.id   AF-A0A7C1AK63-F1
#
_cell.length_a   1.000
_cell.length_b   1.000
_cell.length_c   1.000
_cell.angle_alpha   90.00
_cell.angle_beta   90.00
_cell.angle_gamma   90.00
#
_symmetry.space_group_name_H-M   'P 1'
#
loop_
_entity.id
_entity.type
_entity.pdbx_description
1 polymer ?
#
loop_
_entity_poly.entity_id
_entity_poly.type
_entity_poly.pdbx_seq_one_letter_code
_entity_poly.pdbx_strand_id
1 'polypeptide(L)'
;MAQEKIDPAEKLAADISDFNLDDFSLIEAAFILSGASQPDSLQRYLNWYNKLLTTLKNFHFDPFDQEASAAKVFNYLHGTWLKKYKEEATTLLNVVNEKRFNCVAGTILFNLVCKDLGWQTEAFETPTHTYTIFPTFRKQLMVENTSTIGFDIMKNLHQYSRYLLQFYPEKQAFNIGLDKIYSYENSKGRRINNTELLGLLAYNRAYFALQDKNYRKAYDFVLLAQNFNRDSRSNIRFEKNLYFEWGKKLFSETRYPEAFEIFADAVYRYPDEENFAQNCKAAFFNTLIQARQKKDWPTCLRVTKEIFELNLLNNSDRTRLRKMLLNWANHFYMTGEQRQSRELIEIWQQLDPGDAKLQEFKQAVRKR
;
A
#
# COMPACT_ATOMS: atom_id res chain seq x y z
N MET A 1 27.93 27.05 -3.95
CA MET A 1 26.64 26.53 -3.46
C MET A 1 26.51 25.10 -3.91
N ALA A 2 26.66 24.14 -3.00
CA ALA A 2 26.38 22.74 -3.33
C ALA A 2 24.85 22.64 -3.49
N GLN A 3 24.37 22.33 -4.70
CA GLN A 3 22.99 21.90 -4.87
C GLN A 3 22.80 20.68 -3.97
N GLU A 4 21.89 20.77 -2.99
CA GLU A 4 21.41 19.59 -2.28
C GLU A 4 20.92 18.60 -3.34
N LYS A 5 21.64 17.47 -3.47
CA LYS A 5 21.20 16.37 -4.32
C LYS A 5 19.97 15.77 -3.64
N ILE A 6 18.80 16.28 -3.98
CA ILE A 6 17.50 15.74 -3.55
C ILE A 6 17.46 14.25 -3.94
N ASP A 7 17.06 13.39 -2.99
CA ASP A 7 16.97 11.94 -3.17
C ASP A 7 15.95 11.61 -4.29
N PRO A 8 16.34 10.85 -5.34
CA PRO A 8 15.42 10.37 -6.36
C PRO A 8 14.14 9.72 -5.81
N ALA A 9 14.21 9.04 -4.66
CA ALA A 9 13.04 8.44 -4.02
C ALA A 9 12.05 9.48 -3.48
N GLU A 10 12.53 10.62 -2.95
CA GLU A 10 11.67 11.72 -2.50
C GLU A 10 11.00 12.41 -3.67
N LYS A 11 11.73 12.62 -4.77
CA LYS A 11 11.15 13.17 -6.00
C LYS A 11 10.09 12.26 -6.59
N LEU A 12 10.35 10.96 -6.63
CA LEU A 12 9.38 9.99 -7.13
C LEU A 12 8.11 9.98 -6.28
N ALA A 13 8.24 10.11 -4.95
CA ALA A 13 7.09 10.18 -4.06
C ALA A 13 6.26 11.46 -4.28
N ALA A 14 6.90 12.58 -4.63
CA ALA A 14 6.23 13.82 -5.00
C ALA A 14 5.54 13.72 -6.38
N ASP A 15 6.23 13.14 -7.37
CA ASP A 15 5.71 12.90 -8.72
C ASP A 15 4.41 12.10 -8.66
N ILE A 16 4.42 10.93 -8.01
CA ILE A 16 3.24 10.04 -7.91
C ILE A 16 2.15 10.54 -6.95
N SER A 17 2.31 11.68 -6.29
CA SER A 17 1.40 12.12 -5.22
C SER A 17 -0.02 12.45 -5.72
N ASP A 18 -0.16 12.76 -7.00
CA ASP A 18 -1.44 13.00 -7.67
C ASP A 18 -1.94 11.77 -8.47
N PHE A 19 -1.31 10.60 -8.24
CA PHE A 19 -1.55 9.33 -8.90
C PHE A 19 -1.08 9.24 -10.37
N ASN A 20 -0.35 10.24 -10.87
CA ASN A 20 0.27 10.22 -12.19
C ASN A 20 1.79 10.16 -12.09
N LEU A 21 2.45 9.61 -13.10
CA LEU A 21 3.91 9.54 -13.16
C LEU A 21 4.36 10.38 -14.36
N ASP A 22 4.78 11.61 -14.10
CA ASP A 22 5.04 12.63 -15.10
C ASP A 22 6.54 12.91 -15.27
N ASP A 23 7.28 12.95 -14.15
CA ASP A 23 8.69 13.31 -14.13
C ASP A 23 9.63 12.12 -14.36
N PHE A 24 9.17 10.90 -14.09
CA PHE A 24 9.96 9.69 -14.27
C PHE A 24 9.37 8.75 -15.32
N SER A 25 10.24 8.11 -16.11
CA SER A 25 9.82 6.94 -16.88
C SER A 25 9.51 5.76 -15.94
N LEU A 26 8.70 4.82 -16.43
CA LEU A 26 8.34 3.63 -15.65
C LEU A 26 9.57 2.79 -15.23
N ILE A 27 10.61 2.73 -16.06
CA ILE A 27 11.82 1.97 -15.72
C ILE A 27 12.68 2.69 -14.68
N GLU A 28 12.75 4.03 -14.73
CA GLU A 28 13.40 4.82 -13.69
C GLU A 28 12.70 4.64 -12.36
N ALA A 29 11.37 4.82 -12.34
CA ALA A 29 10.55 4.58 -11.16
C ALA A 29 10.72 3.14 -10.63
N ALA A 30 10.73 2.13 -11.50
CA ALA A 30 10.93 0.73 -11.09
C ALA A 30 12.29 0.50 -10.42
N PHE A 31 13.38 1.13 -10.89
CA PHE A 31 14.69 1.01 -10.26
C PHE A 31 14.79 1.79 -8.95
N ILE A 32 14.22 2.99 -8.89
CA ILE A 32 14.14 3.79 -7.65
C ILE A 32 13.36 3.02 -6.58
N LEU A 33 12.18 2.48 -6.93
CA LEU A 33 11.35 1.65 -6.06
C LEU A 33 12.01 0.32 -5.71
N SER A 34 12.94 -0.17 -6.52
CA SER A 34 13.76 -1.33 -6.18
C SER A 34 14.87 -0.99 -5.16
N GLY A 35 15.22 0.29 -4.98
CA GLY A 35 16.24 0.74 -4.03
C GLY A 35 17.45 1.43 -4.66
N ALA A 36 17.43 1.76 -5.96
CA ALA A 36 18.46 2.55 -6.61
C ALA A 36 18.31 4.06 -6.30
N SER A 37 18.39 4.43 -5.03
CA SER A 37 18.14 5.80 -4.54
C SER A 37 19.36 6.74 -4.63
N GLN A 38 20.45 6.33 -5.29
CA GLN A 38 21.62 7.17 -5.52
C GLN A 38 21.81 7.36 -7.02
N PRO A 39 22.10 8.59 -7.52
CA PRO A 39 22.19 8.87 -8.95
C PRO A 39 23.13 7.92 -9.72
N ASP A 40 24.33 7.67 -9.18
CA ASP A 40 25.32 6.79 -9.82
C ASP A 40 24.84 5.33 -9.87
N SER A 41 24.09 4.91 -8.85
CA SER A 41 23.47 3.58 -8.80
C SER A 41 22.33 3.45 -9.81
N LEU A 42 21.46 4.46 -9.89
CA LEU A 42 20.34 4.50 -10.85
C LEU A 42 20.86 4.43 -12.29
N GLN A 43 21.85 5.27 -12.63
CA GLN A 43 22.42 5.30 -13.98
C GLN A 43 23.02 3.95 -14.39
N ARG A 44 23.66 3.22 -13.47
CA ARG A 44 24.17 1.87 -13.72
C ARG A 44 23.05 0.91 -14.17
N TYR A 45 21.91 0.92 -13.48
CA TYR A 45 20.80 0.03 -13.80
C TYR A 45 20.06 0.44 -15.08
N LEU A 46 19.92 1.74 -15.34
CA LEU A 46 19.38 2.25 -16.60
C LEU A 46 20.27 1.85 -17.79
N ASN A 47 21.59 1.96 -17.64
CA ASN A 47 22.54 1.52 -18.68
C ASN A 47 22.43 0.01 -18.95
N TRP A 48 22.20 -0.80 -17.92
CA TRP A 48 21.92 -2.22 -18.08
C TRP A 48 20.64 -2.47 -18.88
N TYR A 49 19.57 -1.76 -18.53
CA TYR A 49 18.28 -1.90 -19.20
C TYR A 49 18.33 -1.46 -20.66
N ASN A 50 19.02 -0.36 -20.96
CA ASN A 50 19.24 0.10 -22.33
C ASN A 50 20.01 -0.92 -23.18
N LYS A 51 21.01 -1.60 -22.59
CA LYS A 51 21.73 -2.70 -23.28
C LYS A 51 20.83 -3.92 -23.51
N LEU A 52 19.99 -4.26 -22.54
CA LEU A 52 18.97 -5.31 -22.70
C LEU A 52 18.03 -4.98 -23.86
N LEU A 53 17.46 -3.77 -23.89
CA LEU A 53 16.58 -3.33 -24.97
C LEU A 53 17.28 -3.32 -26.33
N THR A 54 18.54 -2.86 -26.39
CA THR A 54 19.33 -2.88 -27.62
C THR A 54 19.51 -4.31 -28.13
N THR A 55 19.81 -5.25 -27.23
CA THR A 55 19.95 -6.67 -27.57
C THR A 55 18.66 -7.24 -28.13
N LEU A 56 17.52 -6.96 -27.50
CA LEU A 56 16.22 -7.45 -27.95
C LEU A 56 15.79 -6.80 -29.27
N LYS A 57 16.05 -5.50 -29.49
CA LYS A 57 15.76 -4.83 -30.77
C LYS A 57 16.51 -5.48 -31.95
N ASN A 58 17.69 -6.06 -31.70
CA ASN A 58 18.47 -6.79 -32.71
C ASN A 58 17.91 -8.19 -33.04
N PHE A 59 16.83 -8.64 -32.39
CA PHE A 59 16.18 -9.92 -32.75
C PHE A 59 15.30 -9.82 -33.99
N HIS A 60 15.14 -8.62 -34.55
CA HIS A 60 14.35 -8.36 -35.76
C HIS A 60 12.96 -9.01 -35.68
N PHE A 61 12.18 -8.58 -34.69
CA PHE A 61 10.83 -9.10 -34.45
C PHE A 61 9.92 -8.93 -35.66
N ASP A 62 9.03 -9.90 -35.87
CA ASP A 62 8.03 -9.84 -36.91
C ASP A 62 6.87 -8.96 -36.43
N PRO A 63 6.60 -7.80 -37.08
CA PRO A 63 5.51 -6.91 -36.68
C PRO A 63 4.12 -7.55 -36.85
N PHE A 64 4.00 -8.60 -37.68
CA PHE A 64 2.75 -9.30 -37.94
C PHE A 64 2.53 -10.51 -37.02
N ASP A 65 3.59 -10.99 -36.35
CA ASP A 65 3.52 -12.08 -35.36
C ASP A 65 4.02 -11.62 -33.99
N GLN A 66 3.20 -10.80 -33.35
CA GLN A 66 3.45 -10.29 -32.00
C GLN A 66 3.48 -11.41 -30.95
N GLU A 67 2.70 -12.49 -31.11
CA GLU A 67 2.70 -13.63 -30.17
C GLU A 67 4.06 -14.33 -30.18
N ALA A 68 4.58 -14.69 -31.36
CA ALA A 68 5.90 -15.31 -31.46
C ALA A 68 7.02 -14.34 -31.04
N SER A 69 6.89 -13.05 -31.34
CA SER A 69 7.87 -12.03 -30.94
C SER A 69 7.91 -11.84 -29.42
N ALA A 70 6.76 -11.77 -28.76
CA ALA A 70 6.67 -11.72 -27.31
C ALA A 70 7.18 -13.01 -26.66
N ALA A 71 6.92 -14.18 -27.25
CA ALA A 71 7.47 -15.45 -26.79
C ALA A 71 9.01 -15.48 -26.87
N LYS A 72 9.61 -14.90 -27.92
CA LYS A 72 11.08 -14.75 -28.03
C LYS A 72 11.63 -13.87 -26.92
N VAL A 73 10.98 -12.74 -26.61
CA VAL A 73 11.37 -11.88 -25.47
C VAL A 73 11.29 -12.66 -24.16
N PHE A 74 10.17 -13.31 -23.90
CA PHE A 74 9.94 -14.11 -22.71
C PHE A 74 11.04 -15.18 -22.52
N ASN A 75 11.29 -15.96 -23.57
CA ASN A 75 12.32 -17.00 -23.56
C ASN A 75 13.73 -16.44 -23.35
N TYR A 76 14.04 -15.28 -23.93
CA TYR A 76 15.33 -14.62 -23.71
C TYR A 76 15.50 -14.16 -22.26
N LEU A 77 14.47 -13.55 -21.68
CA LEU A 77 14.51 -13.08 -20.29
C LEU A 77 14.74 -14.27 -19.33
N HIS A 78 14.00 -15.37 -19.45
CA HIS A 78 14.26 -16.58 -18.67
C HIS A 78 15.60 -17.27 -19.01
N GLY A 79 16.01 -17.19 -20.27
CA GLY A 79 17.28 -17.71 -20.77
C GLY A 79 18.50 -16.94 -20.25
N THR A 80 18.36 -15.71 -19.75
CA THR A 80 19.52 -14.83 -19.48
C THR A 80 19.45 -14.11 -18.14
N TRP A 81 18.27 -13.64 -17.71
CA TRP A 81 18.09 -12.72 -16.58
C TRP A 81 17.22 -13.29 -15.46
N LEU A 82 16.12 -13.97 -15.78
CA LEU A 82 15.17 -14.58 -14.84
C LEU A 82 15.54 -16.05 -14.59
N LYS A 83 16.67 -16.29 -13.91
CA LYS A 83 17.25 -17.64 -13.77
C LYS A 83 16.77 -18.41 -12.55
N LYS A 84 16.62 -17.74 -11.41
CA LYS A 84 16.31 -18.39 -10.13
C LYS A 84 15.12 -17.71 -9.46
N TYR A 85 13.98 -18.40 -9.44
CA TYR A 85 12.82 -17.94 -8.69
C TYR A 85 13.13 -17.95 -7.19
N LYS A 86 12.86 -16.84 -6.51
CA LYS A 86 12.99 -16.63 -5.07
C LYS A 86 11.94 -15.63 -4.62
N GLU A 87 11.05 -16.03 -3.71
CA GLU A 87 9.97 -15.16 -3.21
C GLU A 87 10.51 -13.85 -2.65
N GLU A 88 11.67 -13.91 -1.98
CA GLU A 88 12.39 -12.78 -1.41
C GLU A 88 13.20 -11.96 -2.45
N ALA A 89 13.30 -12.37 -3.71
CA ALA A 89 13.97 -11.61 -4.76
C ALA A 89 13.00 -10.66 -5.45
N THR A 90 12.57 -9.66 -4.68
CA THR A 90 11.40 -8.84 -4.97
C THR A 90 11.67 -7.58 -5.80
N THR A 91 12.93 -7.35 -6.18
CA THR A 91 13.36 -6.10 -6.82
C THR A 91 14.03 -6.35 -8.17
N LEU A 92 14.02 -5.35 -9.06
CA LEU A 92 14.77 -5.44 -10.32
C LEU A 92 16.29 -5.49 -10.10
N LEU A 93 16.77 -4.98 -8.96
CA LEU A 93 18.19 -5.02 -8.60
C LEU A 93 18.68 -6.46 -8.40
N ASN A 94 17.85 -7.34 -7.81
CA ASN A 94 18.18 -8.76 -7.69
C ASN A 94 18.25 -9.45 -9.06
N VAL A 95 17.41 -9.03 -10.02
CA VAL A 95 17.46 -9.55 -11.39
C VAL A 95 18.80 -9.19 -12.04
N VAL A 96 19.21 -7.92 -11.94
CA VAL A 96 20.45 -7.43 -12.58
C VAL A 96 21.69 -8.06 -11.93
N ASN A 97 21.75 -8.07 -10.61
CA ASN A 97 22.97 -8.45 -9.88
C ASN A 97 23.09 -9.96 -9.64
N GLU A 98 21.98 -10.66 -9.40
CA GLU A 98 21.98 -12.05 -8.93
C GLU A 98 21.21 -13.01 -9.85
N LYS A 99 20.52 -12.49 -10.88
CA LYS A 99 19.63 -13.28 -11.74
C LYS A 99 18.48 -13.97 -10.97
N ARG A 100 18.16 -13.42 -9.80
CA ARG A 100 17.06 -13.88 -8.94
C ARG A 100 15.86 -12.97 -9.11
N PHE A 101 14.67 -13.56 -9.08
CA PHE A 101 13.43 -12.84 -9.34
C PHE A 101 12.24 -13.51 -8.65
N ASN A 102 11.16 -12.76 -8.48
CA ASN A 102 9.85 -13.28 -8.09
C ASN A 102 8.78 -12.89 -9.14
N CYS A 103 7.51 -13.14 -8.83
CA CYS A 103 6.38 -12.81 -9.71
C CYS A 103 6.31 -11.33 -10.09
N VAL A 104 6.52 -10.44 -9.12
CA VAL A 104 6.48 -8.98 -9.33
C VAL A 104 7.63 -8.53 -10.22
N ALA A 105 8.87 -8.87 -9.88
CA ALA A 105 10.05 -8.44 -10.64
C ALA A 105 10.05 -9.01 -12.07
N GLY A 106 9.63 -10.27 -12.25
CA GLY A 106 9.49 -10.89 -13.58
C GLY A 106 8.44 -10.18 -14.43
N THR A 107 7.25 -9.94 -13.87
CA THR A 107 6.14 -9.28 -14.59
C THR A 107 6.45 -7.83 -14.94
N ILE A 108 7.08 -7.07 -14.04
CA ILE A 108 7.53 -5.71 -14.32
C ILE A 108 8.54 -5.71 -15.47
N LEU A 109 9.58 -6.55 -15.39
CA LEU A 109 10.62 -6.56 -16.43
C LEU A 109 10.04 -6.90 -17.80
N PHE A 110 9.19 -7.93 -17.88
CA PHE A 110 8.55 -8.32 -19.14
C PHE A 110 7.63 -7.22 -19.68
N ASN A 111 6.76 -6.65 -18.85
CA ASN A 111 5.84 -5.58 -19.26
C ASN A 111 6.57 -4.33 -19.76
N LEU A 112 7.59 -3.87 -19.04
CA LEU A 112 8.34 -2.68 -19.43
C LEU A 112 9.14 -2.91 -20.71
N VAL A 113 9.78 -4.07 -20.86
CA VAL A 113 10.46 -4.43 -22.11
C VAL A 113 9.48 -4.45 -23.29
N CYS A 114 8.30 -5.06 -23.12
CA CYS A 114 7.28 -5.07 -24.17
C CYS A 114 6.83 -3.65 -24.53
N LYS A 115 6.55 -2.81 -23.51
CA LYS A 115 6.16 -1.41 -23.70
C LYS A 115 7.20 -0.64 -24.52
N ASP A 116 8.48 -0.78 -24.19
CA ASP A 116 9.58 -0.07 -24.86
C ASP A 116 9.96 -0.65 -26.24
N LEU A 117 9.43 -1.83 -26.57
CA LEU A 117 9.40 -2.40 -27.92
C LEU A 117 8.14 -1.97 -28.70
N GLY A 118 7.23 -1.20 -28.09
CA GLY A 118 6.01 -0.70 -28.71
C GLY A 118 4.79 -1.61 -28.54
N TRP A 119 4.84 -2.60 -27.66
CA TRP A 119 3.73 -3.52 -27.39
C TRP A 119 3.04 -3.17 -26.07
N GLN A 120 1.73 -2.99 -26.12
CA GLN A 120 0.95 -2.71 -24.92
C GLN A 120 0.85 -3.96 -24.04
N THR A 121 1.00 -3.77 -22.74
CA THR A 121 0.80 -4.81 -21.73
C THR A 121 0.09 -4.24 -20.53
N GLU A 122 -0.72 -5.06 -19.90
CA GLU A 122 -1.27 -4.81 -18.57
C GLU A 122 -0.78 -5.90 -17.63
N ALA A 123 -1.00 -5.74 -16.33
CA ALA A 123 -0.90 -6.84 -15.39
C ALA A 123 -2.29 -7.22 -14.87
N PHE A 124 -2.43 -8.46 -14.42
CA PHE A 124 -3.58 -8.91 -13.68
C PHE A 124 -3.11 -9.29 -12.27
N GLU A 125 -3.54 -8.52 -11.30
CA GLU A 125 -3.23 -8.74 -9.89
C GLU A 125 -4.33 -9.58 -9.26
N THR A 126 -3.95 -10.66 -8.60
CA THR A 126 -4.83 -11.51 -7.81
C THR A 126 -4.39 -11.49 -6.35
N PRO A 127 -5.17 -12.02 -5.40
CA PRO A 127 -4.78 -12.04 -3.99
C PRO A 127 -3.45 -12.74 -3.70
N THR A 128 -3.06 -13.72 -4.53
CA THR A 128 -1.83 -14.49 -4.32
C THR A 128 -0.74 -14.22 -5.35
N HIS A 129 -1.08 -13.65 -6.51
CA HIS A 129 -0.16 -13.64 -7.65
C HIS A 129 -0.33 -12.44 -8.58
N THR A 130 0.60 -12.28 -9.52
CA THR A 130 0.51 -11.25 -10.57
C THR A 130 1.16 -11.77 -11.85
N TYR A 131 0.43 -11.66 -12.96
CA TYR A 131 0.88 -12.08 -14.28
C TYR A 131 0.56 -11.02 -15.34
N THR A 132 1.16 -11.12 -16.52
CA THR A 132 0.97 -10.17 -17.61
C THR A 132 -0.27 -10.53 -18.43
N ILE A 133 -1.04 -9.51 -18.82
CA ILE A 133 -1.97 -9.60 -19.95
C ILE A 133 -1.29 -8.96 -21.15
N PHE A 134 -1.06 -9.77 -22.18
CA PHE A 134 -0.49 -9.35 -23.45
C PHE A 134 -1.59 -9.39 -24.52
N PRO A 135 -2.24 -8.26 -24.83
CA PRO A 135 -3.21 -8.18 -25.91
C PRO A 135 -2.51 -8.31 -27.28
N THR A 136 -3.06 -9.16 -28.13
CA THR A 136 -2.77 -9.21 -29.57
C THR A 136 -4.04 -8.84 -30.35
N PHE A 137 -3.93 -8.63 -31.66
CA PHE A 137 -5.12 -8.43 -32.51
C PHE A 137 -6.12 -9.60 -32.43
N ARG A 138 -5.66 -10.83 -32.19
CA ARG A 138 -6.50 -12.05 -32.25
C ARG A 138 -7.05 -12.48 -30.90
N LYS A 139 -6.27 -12.30 -29.83
CA LYS A 139 -6.57 -12.81 -28.49
C LYS A 139 -5.78 -12.06 -27.43
N GLN A 140 -6.18 -12.26 -26.17
CA GLN A 140 -5.38 -11.87 -25.02
C GLN A 140 -4.60 -13.08 -24.51
N LEU A 141 -3.29 -12.91 -24.44
CA LEU A 141 -2.40 -13.90 -23.86
C LEU A 141 -2.20 -13.60 -22.38
N MET A 142 -2.25 -14.63 -21.56
CA MET A 142 -1.94 -14.54 -20.14
C MET A 142 -0.55 -15.15 -19.94
N VAL A 143 0.40 -14.32 -19.52
CA VAL A 143 1.82 -14.69 -19.44
C VAL A 143 2.26 -14.69 -17.99
N GLU A 144 2.52 -15.90 -17.50
CA GLU A 144 3.06 -16.15 -16.16
C GLU A 144 4.59 -16.02 -16.17
N ASN A 145 5.11 -14.92 -15.63
CA ASN A 145 6.53 -14.60 -15.71
C ASN A 145 7.41 -15.31 -14.67
N THR A 146 6.86 -16.22 -13.85
CA THR A 146 7.63 -16.98 -12.84
C THR A 146 8.26 -18.27 -13.35
N SER A 147 7.85 -18.76 -14.52
CA SER A 147 8.21 -20.09 -15.01
C SER A 147 8.47 -20.08 -16.51
N THR A 148 9.44 -20.87 -16.98
CA THR A 148 9.81 -20.96 -18.40
C THR A 148 8.70 -21.47 -19.32
N ILE A 149 7.64 -22.06 -18.77
CA ILE A 149 6.47 -22.57 -19.50
C ILE A 149 5.23 -21.66 -19.36
N GLY A 150 5.40 -20.49 -18.74
CA GLY A 150 4.29 -19.60 -18.38
C GLY A 150 3.77 -18.73 -19.51
N PHE A 151 4.40 -18.75 -20.70
CA PHE A 151 3.91 -18.01 -21.86
C PHE A 151 2.63 -18.66 -22.41
N ASP A 152 1.50 -17.92 -22.37
CA ASP A 152 0.17 -18.43 -22.69
C ASP A 152 -0.28 -19.54 -21.73
N ILE A 153 -0.52 -19.20 -20.46
CA ILE A 153 -0.90 -20.15 -19.39
C ILE A 153 -2.12 -21.00 -19.74
N MET A 154 -2.98 -20.53 -20.65
CA MET A 154 -4.16 -21.28 -21.07
C MET A 154 -3.78 -22.59 -21.77
N LYS A 155 -2.60 -22.66 -22.40
CA LYS A 155 -2.05 -23.90 -22.98
C LYS A 155 -1.56 -24.88 -21.90
N ASN A 156 -1.23 -24.39 -20.71
CA ASN A 156 -0.65 -25.17 -19.60
C ASN A 156 -1.50 -25.07 -18.32
N LEU A 157 -2.82 -24.84 -18.46
CA LEU A 157 -3.69 -24.45 -17.36
C LEU A 157 -3.67 -25.44 -16.20
N HIS A 158 -3.67 -26.74 -16.50
CA HIS A 158 -3.62 -27.78 -15.47
C HIS A 158 -2.36 -27.67 -14.58
N GLN A 159 -1.19 -27.41 -15.18
CA GLN A 159 0.06 -27.26 -14.41
C GLN A 159 0.06 -25.96 -13.61
N TYR A 160 -0.45 -24.89 -14.20
CA TYR A 160 -0.61 -23.61 -13.53
C TYR A 160 -1.59 -23.68 -12.35
N SER A 161 -2.72 -24.38 -12.49
CA SER A 161 -3.66 -24.62 -11.38
C SER A 161 -3.00 -25.35 -10.21
N ARG A 162 -2.11 -26.32 -10.46
CA ARG A 162 -1.33 -26.98 -9.38
C ARG A 162 -0.40 -26.01 -8.68
N TYR A 163 0.25 -25.12 -9.45
CA TYR A 163 1.10 -24.08 -8.91
C TYR A 163 0.31 -23.11 -8.01
N LEU A 164 -0.89 -22.67 -8.43
CA LEU A 164 -1.73 -21.77 -7.63
C LEU A 164 -2.14 -22.37 -6.27
N LEU A 165 -2.42 -23.67 -6.21
CA LEU A 165 -2.85 -24.31 -4.96
C LEU A 165 -1.81 -24.20 -3.84
N GLN A 166 -0.52 -24.04 -4.14
CA GLN A 166 0.53 -23.93 -3.13
C GLN A 166 0.43 -22.64 -2.29
N PHE A 167 -0.25 -21.62 -2.80
CA PHE A 167 -0.43 -20.32 -2.10
C PHE A 167 -1.62 -20.33 -1.13
N TYR A 168 -2.38 -21.42 -1.11
CA TYR A 168 -3.56 -21.58 -0.28
C TYR A 168 -3.30 -22.58 0.85
N PRO A 169 -3.84 -22.33 2.07
CA PRO A 169 -3.85 -23.34 3.12
C PRO A 169 -4.49 -24.63 2.63
N GLU A 170 -3.94 -25.79 3.01
CA GLU A 170 -4.32 -27.12 2.49
C GLU A 170 -5.84 -27.35 2.49
N LYS A 171 -6.52 -27.05 3.61
CA LYS A 171 -7.98 -27.18 3.73
C LYS A 171 -8.73 -26.30 2.73
N GLN A 172 -8.26 -25.07 2.49
CA GLN A 172 -8.88 -24.16 1.54
C GLN A 172 -8.61 -24.60 0.10
N ALA A 173 -7.37 -24.99 -0.21
CA ALA A 173 -6.97 -25.55 -1.50
C ALA A 173 -7.82 -26.78 -1.86
N PHE A 174 -8.02 -27.70 -0.91
CA PHE A 174 -8.89 -28.86 -1.06
C PHE A 174 -10.35 -28.47 -1.35
N ASN A 175 -10.90 -27.50 -0.62
CA ASN A 175 -12.28 -27.05 -0.80
C ASN A 175 -12.53 -26.36 -2.14
N ILE A 176 -11.55 -25.60 -2.65
CA ILE A 176 -11.65 -24.95 -3.96
C ILE A 176 -11.51 -26.01 -5.06
N GLY A 177 -10.49 -26.87 -4.94
CA GLY A 177 -10.17 -27.91 -5.90
C GLY A 177 -9.38 -27.41 -7.11
N LEU A 178 -8.65 -28.34 -7.73
CA LEU A 178 -7.75 -28.05 -8.85
C LEU A 178 -8.46 -27.45 -10.07
N ASP A 179 -9.68 -27.89 -10.37
CA ASP A 179 -10.40 -27.47 -11.56
C ASP A 179 -10.97 -26.05 -11.44
N LYS A 180 -11.16 -25.56 -10.21
CA LYS A 180 -11.77 -24.24 -9.94
C LYS A 180 -10.80 -23.20 -9.42
N ILE A 181 -9.57 -23.58 -9.03
CA ILE A 181 -8.64 -22.63 -8.40
C ILE A 181 -8.32 -21.44 -9.31
N TYR A 182 -8.16 -21.67 -10.61
CA TYR A 182 -7.90 -20.60 -11.56
C TYR A 182 -9.06 -19.59 -11.66
N SER A 183 -10.29 -20.08 -11.80
CA SER A 183 -11.47 -19.20 -11.88
C SER A 183 -11.75 -18.52 -10.54
N TYR A 184 -11.52 -19.21 -9.43
CA TYR A 184 -11.59 -18.66 -8.08
C TYR A 184 -10.60 -17.51 -7.88
N GLU A 185 -9.32 -17.73 -8.21
CA GLU A 185 -8.26 -16.73 -8.12
C GLU A 185 -8.60 -15.50 -8.97
N ASN A 186 -9.00 -15.74 -10.23
CA ASN A 186 -9.31 -14.67 -11.17
C ASN A 186 -10.57 -13.88 -10.80
N SER A 187 -11.58 -14.50 -10.17
CA SER A 187 -12.80 -13.79 -9.75
C SER A 187 -12.54 -12.75 -8.64
N LYS A 188 -11.36 -12.80 -8.02
CA LYS A 188 -10.91 -11.85 -7.00
C LYS A 188 -9.80 -10.93 -7.49
N GLY A 189 -9.33 -11.13 -8.72
CA GLY A 189 -8.29 -10.33 -9.32
C GLY A 189 -8.84 -9.12 -10.07
N ARG A 190 -7.93 -8.26 -10.50
CA ARG A 190 -8.23 -7.11 -11.34
C ARG A 190 -7.11 -6.82 -12.31
N ARG A 191 -7.45 -6.13 -13.40
CA ARG A 191 -6.44 -5.53 -14.28
C ARG A 191 -5.82 -4.32 -13.58
N ILE A 192 -4.51 -4.19 -13.72
CA ILE A 192 -3.74 -3.04 -13.28
C ILE A 192 -2.84 -2.59 -14.43
N ASN A 193 -2.69 -1.27 -14.58
CA ASN A 193 -1.76 -0.73 -15.58
C ASN A 193 -0.30 -0.85 -15.11
N ASN A 194 0.66 -0.51 -15.97
CA ASN A 194 2.07 -0.63 -15.63
C ASN A 194 2.53 0.35 -14.53
N THR A 195 1.84 1.47 -14.31
CA THR A 195 2.12 2.40 -13.19
C THR A 195 1.67 1.77 -11.88
N GLU A 196 0.44 1.25 -11.80
CA GLU A 196 -0.08 0.53 -10.63
C GLU A 196 0.77 -0.70 -10.30
N LEU A 197 1.27 -1.41 -11.31
CA LEU A 197 2.16 -2.55 -11.13
C LEU A 197 3.44 -2.18 -10.36
N LEU A 198 3.96 -0.96 -10.54
CA LEU A 198 5.15 -0.51 -9.81
C LEU A 198 4.91 -0.39 -8.29
N GLY A 199 3.66 -0.14 -7.87
CA GLY A 199 3.29 -0.09 -6.44
C GLY A 199 3.63 -1.39 -5.71
N LEU A 200 3.64 -2.54 -6.40
CA LEU A 200 4.03 -3.82 -5.82
C LEU A 200 5.51 -3.86 -5.39
N LEU A 201 6.40 -3.08 -6.03
CA LEU A 201 7.79 -2.92 -5.57
C LEU A 201 7.88 -2.16 -4.25
N ALA A 202 7.04 -1.14 -4.07
CA ALA A 202 6.96 -0.41 -2.80
C ALA A 202 6.45 -1.32 -1.67
N TYR A 203 5.41 -2.14 -1.91
CA TYR A 203 4.97 -3.15 -0.95
C TYR A 203 6.06 -4.16 -0.60
N ASN A 204 6.85 -4.59 -1.58
CA ASN A 204 7.98 -5.47 -1.32
C ASN A 204 9.02 -4.83 -0.37
N ARG A 205 9.27 -3.52 -0.50
CA ARG A 205 10.12 -2.79 0.45
C ARG A 205 9.46 -2.63 1.81
N ALA A 206 8.14 -2.43 1.85
CA ALA A 206 7.37 -2.44 3.09
C ALA A 206 7.52 -3.77 3.84
N TYR A 207 7.47 -4.89 3.11
CA TYR A 207 7.66 -6.22 3.68
C TYR A 207 9.02 -6.37 4.36
N PHE A 208 10.11 -5.99 3.69
CA PHE A 208 11.44 -6.04 4.32
C PHE A 208 11.57 -5.11 5.52
N ALA A 209 11.05 -3.89 5.43
CA ALA A 209 11.05 -2.97 6.57
C ALA A 209 10.28 -3.55 7.77
N LEU A 210 9.19 -4.28 7.53
CA LEU A 210 8.44 -4.95 8.58
C LEU A 210 9.20 -6.17 9.15
N GLN A 211 9.89 -6.96 8.32
CA GLN A 211 10.77 -8.04 8.79
C GLN A 211 11.87 -7.51 9.72
N ASP A 212 12.41 -6.33 9.41
CA ASP A 212 13.36 -5.59 10.25
C ASP A 212 12.71 -4.92 11.48
N LYS A 213 11.41 -5.12 11.70
CA LYS A 213 10.58 -4.48 12.74
C LYS A 213 10.59 -2.95 12.68
N ASN A 214 10.93 -2.38 11.53
CA ASN A 214 10.88 -0.95 11.28
C ASN A 214 9.49 -0.57 10.77
N TYR A 215 8.52 -0.54 11.69
CA TYR A 215 7.11 -0.28 11.38
C TYR A 215 6.88 1.06 10.67
N ARG A 216 7.59 2.12 11.09
CA ARG A 216 7.46 3.44 10.48
C ARG A 216 7.84 3.41 9.01
N LYS A 217 9.01 2.86 8.69
CA LYS A 217 9.48 2.73 7.31
C LYS A 217 8.59 1.80 6.48
N ALA A 218 8.09 0.72 7.08
CA ALA A 218 7.13 -0.16 6.41
C ALA A 218 5.85 0.59 6.02
N TYR A 219 5.33 1.40 6.94
CA TYR A 219 4.14 2.22 6.70
C TYR A 219 4.38 3.31 5.66
N ASP A 220 5.51 4.03 5.71
CA ASP A 220 5.85 5.03 4.70
C ASP A 220 5.91 4.39 3.29
N PHE A 221 6.40 3.14 3.17
CA PHE A 221 6.34 2.41 1.90
C PHE A 221 4.94 1.94 1.50
N VAL A 222 4.07 1.61 2.45
CA VAL A 222 2.66 1.31 2.16
C VAL A 222 1.96 2.54 1.60
N LEU A 223 2.15 3.72 2.21
CA LEU A 223 1.58 4.97 1.70
C LEU A 223 2.09 5.27 0.28
N LEU A 224 3.40 5.12 0.05
CA LEU A 224 3.97 5.26 -1.30
C LEU A 224 3.35 4.25 -2.28
N ALA A 225 3.20 2.98 -1.86
CA ALA A 225 2.61 1.95 -2.69
C ALA A 225 1.15 2.27 -3.05
N GLN A 226 0.39 2.84 -2.12
CA GLN A 226 -1.01 3.24 -2.33
C GLN A 226 -1.15 4.40 -3.33
N ASN A 227 -0.15 5.28 -3.43
CA ASN A 227 -0.13 6.32 -4.48
C ASN A 227 0.06 5.73 -5.89
N PHE A 228 0.74 4.59 -6.01
CA PHE A 228 0.79 3.85 -7.28
C PHE A 228 -0.45 2.96 -7.48
N ASN A 229 -0.84 2.22 -6.44
CA ASN A 229 -1.87 1.18 -6.49
C ASN A 229 -2.73 1.22 -5.22
N ARG A 230 -3.79 2.02 -5.27
CA ARG A 230 -4.72 2.21 -4.14
C ARG A 230 -5.56 0.96 -3.83
N ASP A 231 -5.73 0.04 -4.78
CA ASP A 231 -6.55 -1.18 -4.62
C ASP A 231 -5.71 -2.45 -4.83
N SER A 232 -4.59 -2.58 -4.10
CA SER A 232 -3.73 -3.74 -4.21
C SER A 232 -4.38 -4.98 -3.57
N ARG A 233 -4.83 -5.92 -4.41
CA ARG A 233 -5.49 -7.15 -3.97
C ARG A 233 -4.54 -8.10 -3.27
N SER A 234 -3.28 -8.11 -3.66
CA SER A 234 -2.25 -8.98 -3.08
C SER A 234 -1.76 -8.53 -1.69
N ASN A 235 -1.93 -7.24 -1.35
CA ASN A 235 -1.35 -6.66 -0.13
C ASN A 235 -2.33 -6.36 1.00
N ILE A 236 -3.64 -6.63 0.82
CA ILE A 236 -4.67 -6.40 1.86
C ILE A 236 -4.29 -7.03 3.20
N ARG A 237 -3.86 -8.31 3.19
CA ARG A 237 -3.50 -9.00 4.43
C ARG A 237 -2.24 -8.41 5.07
N PHE A 238 -1.28 -8.00 4.26
CA PHE A 238 -0.05 -7.39 4.73
C PHE A 238 -0.33 -6.05 5.41
N GLU A 239 -1.08 -5.14 4.76
CA GLU A 239 -1.49 -3.86 5.32
C GLU A 239 -2.23 -4.04 6.65
N LYS A 240 -3.26 -4.90 6.68
CA LYS A 240 -4.02 -5.19 7.91
C LYS A 240 -3.13 -5.65 9.06
N ASN A 241 -2.19 -6.56 8.78
CA ASN A 241 -1.24 -7.03 9.78
C ASN A 241 -0.30 -5.91 10.26
N LEU A 242 0.20 -5.06 9.35
CA LEU A 242 1.05 -3.92 9.71
C LEU A 242 0.31 -2.96 10.65
N TYR A 243 -0.91 -2.55 10.29
CA TYR A 243 -1.76 -1.68 11.13
C TYR A 243 -1.97 -2.29 12.51
N PHE A 244 -2.32 -3.57 12.57
CA PHE A 244 -2.60 -4.26 13.81
C PHE A 244 -1.37 -4.38 14.72
N GLU A 245 -0.25 -4.88 14.18
CA GLU A 245 0.98 -5.10 14.94
C GLU A 245 1.59 -3.77 15.41
N TRP A 246 1.64 -2.76 14.53
CA TRP A 246 2.21 -1.47 14.90
C TRP A 246 1.33 -0.71 15.89
N GLY A 247 0.03 -0.63 15.62
CA GLY A 247 -0.94 0.02 16.50
C GLY A 247 -0.94 -0.60 17.89
N LYS A 248 -0.90 -1.94 17.99
CA LYS A 248 -0.80 -2.64 19.27
C LYS A 248 0.52 -2.37 20.00
N LYS A 249 1.64 -2.34 19.28
CA LYS A 249 2.94 -2.01 19.87
C LYS A 249 2.90 -0.60 20.48
N LEU A 250 2.46 0.40 19.72
CA LEU A 250 2.30 1.78 20.20
C LEU A 250 1.39 1.85 21.42
N PHE A 251 0.26 1.15 21.37
CA PHE A 251 -0.69 1.09 22.48
C PHE A 251 -0.05 0.51 23.74
N SER A 252 0.71 -0.60 23.62
CA SER A 252 1.42 -1.23 24.73
C SER A 252 2.52 -0.34 25.33
N GLU A 253 3.11 0.54 24.52
CA GLU A 253 4.10 1.54 24.92
C GLU A 253 3.46 2.81 25.50
N THR A 254 2.14 2.83 25.72
CA THR A 254 1.35 4.00 26.17
C THR A 254 1.43 5.21 25.23
N ARG A 255 1.83 4.98 23.97
CA ARG A 255 1.85 5.94 22.87
C ARG A 255 0.48 5.98 22.21
N TYR A 256 -0.52 6.33 23.02
CA TYR A 256 -1.93 6.28 22.61
C TYR A 256 -2.28 7.22 21.44
N PRO A 257 -1.74 8.47 21.36
CA PRO A 257 -2.01 9.34 20.23
C PRO A 257 -1.54 8.74 18.91
N GLU A 258 -0.33 8.17 18.87
CA GLU A 258 0.19 7.53 17.67
C GLU A 258 -0.54 6.22 17.37
N ALA A 259 -0.90 5.43 18.39
CA ALA A 259 -1.73 4.24 18.19
C ALA A 259 -3.09 4.59 17.58
N PHE A 260 -3.69 5.71 18.02
CA PHE A 260 -4.94 6.21 17.45
C PHE A 260 -4.78 6.56 15.97
N GLU A 261 -3.72 7.28 15.58
CA GLU A 261 -3.45 7.61 14.18
C GLU A 261 -3.36 6.37 13.29
N ILE A 262 -2.63 5.35 13.73
CA ILE A 262 -2.48 4.10 12.96
C ILE A 262 -3.80 3.34 12.85
N PHE A 263 -4.60 3.26 13.91
CA PHE A 263 -5.90 2.61 13.84
C PHE A 263 -6.96 3.44 13.12
N ALA A 264 -6.88 4.76 13.15
CA ALA A 264 -7.75 5.66 12.40
C ALA A 264 -7.54 5.49 10.89
N ASP A 265 -6.28 5.46 10.45
CA ASP A 265 -5.95 5.17 9.05
C ASP A 265 -6.43 3.76 8.64
N ALA A 266 -6.23 2.76 9.51
CA ALA A 266 -6.75 1.41 9.28
C ALA A 266 -8.28 1.36 9.13
N VAL A 267 -9.03 2.15 9.90
CA VAL A 267 -10.50 2.27 9.79
C VAL A 267 -10.89 2.95 8.49
N TYR A 268 -10.21 4.03 8.09
CA TYR A 268 -10.47 4.70 6.82
C TYR A 268 -10.25 3.73 5.64
N ARG A 269 -9.18 2.94 5.72
CA ARG A 269 -8.80 1.99 4.67
C ARG A 269 -9.68 0.74 4.63
N TYR A 270 -10.05 0.21 5.79
CA TYR A 270 -10.80 -1.03 5.97
C TYR A 270 -11.97 -0.84 6.94
N PRO A 271 -13.02 -0.09 6.53
CA PRO A 271 -14.12 0.30 7.42
C PRO A 271 -14.93 -0.90 7.94
N ASP A 272 -14.94 -2.02 7.21
CA ASP A 272 -15.67 -3.23 7.58
C ASP A 272 -14.93 -4.09 8.64
N GLU A 273 -13.69 -3.74 9.00
CA GLU A 273 -12.90 -4.48 9.99
C GLU A 273 -13.16 -3.98 11.42
N GLU A 274 -14.10 -4.65 12.10
CA GLU A 274 -14.54 -4.29 13.46
C GLU A 274 -13.38 -4.14 14.46
N ASN A 275 -12.34 -4.97 14.34
CA ASN A 275 -11.18 -4.92 15.23
C ASN A 275 -10.43 -3.59 15.15
N PHE A 276 -10.34 -2.96 13.97
CA PHE A 276 -9.71 -1.63 13.85
C PHE A 276 -10.58 -0.57 14.51
N ALA A 277 -11.90 -0.61 14.33
CA ALA A 277 -12.81 0.32 14.99
C ALA A 277 -12.73 0.21 16.52
N GLN A 278 -12.70 -1.02 17.06
CA GLN A 278 -12.56 -1.26 18.50
C GLN A 278 -11.22 -0.73 19.04
N ASN A 279 -10.11 -1.04 18.38
CA ASN A 279 -8.78 -0.60 18.79
C ASN A 279 -8.60 0.92 18.66
N CYS A 280 -9.16 1.53 17.61
CA CYS A 280 -9.19 2.98 17.40
C CYS A 280 -9.89 3.68 18.57
N LYS A 281 -11.08 3.21 18.97
CA LYS A 281 -11.81 3.75 20.12
C LYS A 281 -11.05 3.58 21.44
N ALA A 282 -10.41 2.42 21.64
CA ALA A 282 -9.60 2.20 22.82
C ALA A 282 -8.41 3.19 22.88
N ALA A 283 -7.69 3.38 21.77
CA ALA A 283 -6.60 4.34 21.67
C ALA A 283 -7.08 5.78 21.86
N PHE A 284 -8.23 6.14 21.28
CA PHE A 284 -8.88 7.44 21.46
C PHE A 284 -9.14 7.76 22.94
N PHE A 285 -9.86 6.90 23.66
CA PHE A 285 -10.19 7.19 25.06
C PHE A 285 -8.96 7.22 25.98
N ASN A 286 -7.96 6.36 25.73
CA ASN A 286 -6.70 6.41 26.48
C ASN A 286 -5.89 7.66 26.16
N THR A 287 -5.90 8.12 24.90
CA THR A 287 -5.33 9.41 24.51
C THR A 287 -5.97 10.55 25.30
N LEU A 288 -7.29 10.61 25.37
CA LEU A 288 -7.97 11.68 26.12
C LEU A 288 -7.61 11.68 27.62
N ILE A 289 -7.47 10.50 28.23
CA ILE A 289 -7.07 10.37 29.64
C ILE A 289 -5.64 10.87 29.83
N GLN A 290 -4.69 10.40 29.00
CA GLN A 290 -3.28 10.76 29.09
C GLN A 290 -3.06 12.24 28.80
N ALA A 291 -3.66 12.75 27.73
CA ALA A 291 -3.56 14.15 27.33
C ALA A 291 -4.14 15.08 28.41
N ARG A 292 -5.25 14.70 29.06
CA ARG A 292 -5.77 15.44 30.23
C ARG A 292 -4.76 15.50 31.39
N GLN A 293 -4.10 14.38 31.72
CA GLN A 293 -3.10 14.35 32.80
C GLN A 293 -1.91 15.28 32.49
N LYS A 294 -1.50 15.34 31.21
CA LYS A 294 -0.42 16.19 30.72
C LYS A 294 -0.85 17.63 30.37
N LYS A 295 -2.15 17.94 30.46
CA LYS A 295 -2.76 19.19 29.95
C LYS A 295 -2.47 19.46 28.46
N ASP A 296 -2.36 18.40 27.67
CA ASP A 296 -2.17 18.46 26.21
C ASP A 296 -3.53 18.57 25.50
N TRP A 297 -4.12 19.76 25.60
CA TRP A 297 -5.41 20.06 24.98
C TRP A 297 -5.41 20.00 23.45
N PRO A 298 -4.37 20.47 22.72
CA PRO A 298 -4.31 20.32 21.27
C PRO A 298 -4.49 18.87 20.80
N THR A 299 -3.84 17.90 21.45
CA THR A 299 -4.01 16.48 21.12
C THR A 299 -5.44 16.01 21.37
N CYS A 300 -6.04 16.35 22.52
CA CYS A 300 -7.44 16.02 22.82
C CYS A 300 -8.38 16.51 21.71
N LEU A 301 -8.22 17.75 21.27
CA LEU A 301 -9.08 18.36 20.25
C LEU A 301 -8.93 17.66 18.90
N ARG A 302 -7.69 17.40 18.48
CA ARG A 302 -7.40 16.73 17.21
C ARG A 302 -8.07 15.35 17.14
N VAL A 303 -7.76 14.47 18.10
CA VAL A 303 -8.27 13.09 18.06
C VAL A 303 -9.79 13.02 18.24
N THR A 304 -10.39 14.02 18.92
CA THR A 304 -11.85 14.12 19.05
C THR A 304 -12.51 14.54 17.75
N LYS A 305 -11.94 15.49 16.99
CA LYS A 305 -12.47 15.84 15.66
C LYS A 305 -12.40 14.64 14.72
N GLU A 306 -11.25 13.98 14.70
CA GLU A 306 -11.00 12.83 13.83
C GLU A 306 -11.92 11.63 14.14
N ILE A 307 -12.15 11.28 15.41
CA ILE A 307 -13.08 10.19 15.75
C ILE A 307 -14.55 10.49 15.36
N PHE A 308 -14.94 11.78 15.30
CA PHE A 308 -16.26 12.17 14.79
C PHE A 308 -16.36 12.01 13.28
N GLU A 309 -15.31 12.39 12.55
CA GLU A 309 -15.22 12.19 11.10
C GLU A 309 -15.30 10.71 10.74
N LEU A 310 -14.68 9.84 11.54
CA LEU A 310 -14.77 8.38 11.38
C LEU A 310 -16.12 7.78 11.80
N ASN A 311 -17.00 8.55 12.47
CA ASN A 311 -18.32 8.13 12.94
C ASN A 311 -18.32 6.81 13.77
N LEU A 312 -17.30 6.60 14.61
CA LEU A 312 -17.14 5.33 15.35
C LEU A 312 -17.89 5.27 16.69
N LEU A 313 -18.29 6.43 17.23
CA LEU A 313 -18.83 6.53 18.59
C LEU A 313 -20.30 6.10 18.67
N ASN A 314 -20.54 4.99 19.37
CA ASN A 314 -21.89 4.53 19.72
C ASN A 314 -22.47 5.34 20.90
N ASN A 315 -23.71 5.05 21.31
CA ASN A 315 -24.37 5.78 22.40
C ASN A 315 -23.63 5.71 23.74
N SER A 316 -23.04 4.56 24.09
CA SER A 316 -22.24 4.44 25.32
C SER A 316 -20.94 5.26 25.25
N ASP A 317 -20.29 5.26 24.09
CA ASP A 317 -19.06 6.01 23.84
C ASP A 317 -19.35 7.52 23.90
N ARG A 318 -20.44 7.97 23.27
CA ARG A 318 -20.91 9.37 23.33
C ARG A 318 -21.23 9.82 24.76
N THR A 319 -21.88 8.97 25.54
CA THR A 319 -22.18 9.23 26.97
C THR A 319 -20.89 9.37 27.78
N ARG A 320 -19.91 8.49 27.55
CA ARG A 320 -18.59 8.55 28.19
C ARG A 320 -17.87 9.85 27.82
N LEU A 321 -17.82 10.20 26.53
CA LEU A 321 -17.18 11.42 26.05
C LEU A 321 -17.83 12.67 26.65
N ARG A 322 -19.17 12.74 26.68
CA ARG A 322 -19.90 13.87 27.30
C ARG A 322 -19.50 14.11 28.75
N LYS A 323 -19.35 13.05 29.55
CA LYS A 323 -18.87 13.15 30.95
C LYS A 323 -17.45 13.73 31.02
N MET A 324 -16.57 13.34 30.08
CA MET A 324 -15.21 13.88 30.02
C MET A 324 -15.21 15.36 29.63
N LEU A 325 -15.99 15.76 28.61
CA LEU A 325 -16.11 17.15 28.18
C LEU A 325 -16.65 18.05 29.29
N LEU A 326 -17.67 17.61 30.03
CA LEU A 326 -18.20 18.37 31.18
C LEU A 326 -17.11 18.62 32.25
N ASN A 327 -16.29 17.61 32.54
CA ASN A 327 -15.19 17.76 33.50
C ASN A 327 -14.11 18.74 32.99
N TRP A 328 -13.86 18.78 31.68
CA TRP A 328 -12.94 19.75 31.08
C TRP A 328 -13.51 21.16 31.08
N ALA A 329 -14.80 21.31 30.77
CA ALA A 329 -15.50 22.59 30.79
C ALA A 329 -15.39 23.25 32.16
N ASN A 330 -15.64 22.49 33.24
CA ASN A 330 -15.48 22.97 34.61
C ASN A 330 -14.02 23.39 34.89
N HIS A 331 -13.04 22.61 34.43
CA HIS A 331 -11.62 22.94 34.63
C HIS A 331 -11.24 24.25 33.93
N PHE A 332 -11.52 24.38 32.63
CA PHE A 332 -11.18 25.58 31.85
C PHE A 332 -11.90 26.82 32.34
N TYR A 333 -13.15 26.66 32.76
CA TYR A 333 -13.87 27.73 33.42
C TYR A 333 -13.17 28.12 34.71
N MET A 334 -12.77 27.19 35.58
CA MET A 334 -12.09 27.55 36.81
C MET A 334 -10.71 28.19 36.59
N THR A 335 -9.95 27.74 35.59
CA THR A 335 -8.58 28.22 35.32
C THR A 335 -8.51 29.45 34.41
N GLY A 336 -9.62 29.86 33.78
CA GLY A 336 -9.64 31.02 32.88
C GLY A 336 -9.07 30.75 31.49
N GLU A 337 -8.96 29.47 31.09
CA GLU A 337 -8.48 29.03 29.78
C GLU A 337 -9.52 29.29 28.67
N GLN A 338 -9.60 30.54 28.20
CA GLN A 338 -10.64 30.98 27.26
C GLN A 338 -10.57 30.28 25.90
N ARG A 339 -9.36 30.06 25.35
CA ARG A 339 -9.18 29.40 24.05
C ARG A 339 -9.72 27.96 24.09
N GLN A 340 -9.27 27.20 25.07
CA GLN A 340 -9.68 25.82 25.30
C GLN A 340 -11.18 25.71 25.56
N SER A 341 -11.76 26.68 26.29
CA SER A 341 -13.21 26.75 26.50
C SER A 341 -13.98 26.89 25.18
N ARG A 342 -13.51 27.72 24.23
CA ARG A 342 -14.13 27.88 22.92
C ARG A 342 -13.99 26.62 22.05
N GLU A 343 -12.79 26.05 22.00
CA GLU A 343 -12.53 24.81 21.24
C GLU A 343 -13.36 23.63 21.80
N LEU A 344 -13.52 23.55 23.12
CA LEU A 344 -14.38 22.56 23.77
C LEU A 344 -15.85 22.72 23.40
N ILE A 345 -16.34 23.95 23.31
CA ILE A 345 -17.70 24.25 22.87
C ILE A 345 -17.94 23.72 21.45
N GLU A 346 -16.99 23.88 20.53
CA GLU A 346 -17.10 23.36 19.16
C GLU A 346 -17.26 21.84 19.14
N ILE A 347 -16.42 21.14 19.89
CA ILE A 347 -16.45 19.67 20.00
C ILE A 347 -17.77 19.19 20.62
N TRP A 348 -18.18 19.79 21.72
CA TRP A 348 -19.40 19.41 22.39
C TRP A 348 -20.62 19.70 21.51
N GLN A 349 -20.58 20.77 20.73
CA GLN A 349 -21.61 21.07 19.74
C GLN A 349 -21.74 19.98 18.68
N GLN A 350 -20.63 19.40 18.20
CA GLN A 350 -20.68 18.28 17.26
C GLN A 350 -21.24 17.01 17.91
N LEU A 351 -20.92 16.77 19.19
CA LEU A 351 -21.40 15.61 19.94
C LEU A 351 -22.91 15.64 20.18
N ASP A 352 -23.41 16.77 20.69
CA ASP A 352 -24.80 16.97 21.08
C ASP A 352 -25.14 18.49 21.08
N PRO A 353 -25.60 19.02 19.92
CA PRO A 353 -26.01 20.42 19.78
C PRO A 353 -27.05 20.89 20.81
N GLY A 354 -27.91 19.97 21.25
CA GLY A 354 -29.06 20.22 22.11
C GLY A 354 -28.75 20.07 23.60
N ASP A 355 -27.50 19.78 23.97
CA ASP A 355 -27.13 19.57 25.37
C ASP A 355 -27.35 20.84 26.21
N ALA A 356 -28.27 20.77 27.18
CA ALA A 356 -28.53 21.87 28.12
C ALA A 356 -27.24 22.35 28.83
N LYS A 357 -26.35 21.42 29.19
CA LYS A 357 -25.07 21.76 29.84
C LYS A 357 -24.10 22.48 28.92
N LEU A 358 -24.14 22.19 27.62
CA LEU A 358 -23.40 22.97 26.64
C LEU A 358 -23.92 24.41 26.57
N GLN A 359 -25.24 24.60 26.58
CA GLN A 359 -25.83 25.94 26.53
C GLN A 359 -25.50 26.76 27.78
N GLU A 360 -25.57 26.15 28.97
CA GLU A 360 -25.10 26.75 30.22
C GLU A 360 -23.63 27.16 30.13
N PHE A 361 -22.76 26.26 29.66
CA PHE A 361 -21.32 26.52 29.54
C PHE A 361 -21.01 27.65 28.55
N LYS A 362 -21.67 27.69 27.40
CA LYS A 362 -21.56 28.79 26.42
C LYS A 362 -21.89 30.15 27.03
N GLN A 363 -22.97 30.22 27.82
CA GLN A 363 -23.35 31.46 28.49
C GLN A 363 -22.32 31.87 29.54
N ALA A 364 -21.78 30.93 30.30
CA ALA A 364 -20.76 31.18 31.31
C ALA A 364 -19.45 31.71 30.69
N VAL A 365 -19.01 31.10 29.58
CA VAL A 365 -17.80 31.53 28.85
C VAL A 365 -17.96 32.92 28.21
N ARG A 366 -19.17 33.29 27.76
CA ARG A 366 -19.45 34.64 27.19
C ARG A 366 -19.44 35.76 28.23
N LYS A 367 -19.67 35.46 29.51
CA LYS A 367 -19.76 36.44 30.60
C LYS A 367 -18.40 36.78 31.22
N ARG A 368 -17.35 36.06 30.85
CA ARG A 368 -15.95 36.31 31.22
C ARG A 368 -15.20 36.89 30.03
#